data_AF-X6KQ53-F1
#
_entry.id   AF-X6KQ53-F1
#
_cell.length_a   1.000
_cell.length_b   1.000
_cell.length_c   1.000
_cell.angle_alpha   90.00
_cell.angle_beta   90.00
_cell.angle_gamma   90.00
#
_symmetry.space_group_name_H-M   'P 1'
#
loop_
_entity.id
_entity.type
_entity.pdbx_description
1 polymer ?
#
loop_
_entity_poly.entity_id
_entity_poly.type
_entity_poly.pdbx_seq_one_letter_code
_entity_poly.pdbx_strand_id
1 'polypeptide(L)'
;MNMQTIIKQLRGQPNSVDQLRQALDGIDIESLEKTAEQLEADRRRVLLDGTDKDVEAIEAKIASANRDVERAYAAKVELTKRLEDAAATATETERADAYRIAKAKADAAAKMLRKEYPELGRRFADLLRLVAEADMAVHAANEHLPADAAPLTPPEPMARCLPELPEQILEENEVELWCHANGSGSNSILSDDVQQKLAGYRADDNGIVQVPMHGYAAVKRRFIRRTTLPRVNASRPQPLSEIALPGLMDGDPPFWSPKGYAMESRFILSRLAEIASMKPGNPQQREPKTEYLPL
;
A
#
# COMPACT_ATOMS: atom_id res chain seq x y z
N MET A 1 32.44 2.06 37.11
CA MET A 1 31.41 2.42 38.12
C MET A 1 31.71 1.63 39.40
N ASN A 2 31.65 2.20 40.60
CA ASN A 2 31.95 1.42 41.82
C ASN A 2 30.80 0.45 42.11
N MET A 3 31.11 -0.81 42.41
CA MET A 3 30.16 -1.88 42.73
C MET A 3 29.14 -1.53 43.82
N GLN A 4 29.54 -0.71 44.80
CA GLN A 4 28.62 -0.19 45.81
C GLN A 4 27.50 0.67 45.22
N THR A 5 27.77 1.36 44.11
CA THR A 5 26.80 2.19 43.38
C THR A 5 25.78 1.32 42.66
N ILE A 6 26.24 0.23 42.02
CA ILE A 6 25.40 -0.75 41.31
C ILE A 6 24.46 -1.44 42.32
N ILE A 7 25.01 -1.89 43.46
CA ILE A 7 24.23 -2.50 44.54
C ILE A 7 23.22 -1.52 45.14
N LYS A 8 23.57 -0.23 45.23
CA LYS A 8 22.64 0.80 45.73
C LYS A 8 21.50 1.06 44.74
N GLN A 9 21.79 1.10 43.43
CA GLN A 9 20.77 1.19 42.38
C GLN A 9 19.85 -0.04 42.34
N LEU A 10 20.35 -1.21 42.72
CA LEU A 10 19.57 -2.45 42.84
C LEU A 10 18.57 -2.49 44.00
N ARG A 11 18.79 -1.68 45.06
CA ARG A 11 17.94 -1.65 46.26
C ARG A 11 16.84 -0.57 46.20
N GLY A 12 16.77 0.19 45.10
CA GLY A 12 15.87 1.33 44.92
C GLY A 12 14.57 1.01 44.18
N GLN A 13 14.02 2.03 43.52
CA GLN A 13 12.80 1.97 42.70
C GLN A 13 12.85 0.91 41.59
N PRO A 14 11.69 0.51 41.02
CA PRO A 14 11.66 -0.35 39.84
C PRO A 14 12.43 0.33 38.69
N ASN A 15 13.49 -0.34 38.24
CA ASN A 15 14.35 0.15 37.16
C ASN A 15 13.73 -0.20 35.80
N SER A 16 13.85 0.70 34.82
CA SER A 16 13.46 0.40 33.44
C SER A 16 14.38 -0.66 32.81
N VAL A 17 13.93 -1.27 31.71
CA VAL A 17 14.72 -2.23 30.92
C VAL A 17 16.08 -1.62 30.54
N ASP A 18 16.11 -0.36 30.11
CA ASP A 18 17.34 0.33 29.72
C ASP A 18 18.25 0.62 30.91
N GLN A 19 17.70 0.98 32.08
CA GLN A 19 18.47 1.16 33.31
C GLN A 19 19.10 -0.15 33.78
N LEU A 20 18.38 -1.28 33.67
CA LEU A 20 18.89 -2.61 34.01
C LEU A 20 19.98 -3.06 33.05
N ARG A 21 19.84 -2.82 31.73
CA ARG A 21 20.90 -3.08 30.74
C ARG A 21 22.15 -2.26 31.02
N GLN A 22 21.99 -0.96 31.24
CA GLN A 22 23.11 -0.07 31.53
C GLN A 22 23.84 -0.48 32.82
N ALA A 23 23.11 -0.92 33.84
CA ALA A 23 23.71 -1.44 35.07
C ALA A 23 24.47 -2.75 34.83
N LEU A 24 23.94 -3.65 34.00
CA LEU A 24 24.59 -4.91 33.62
C LEU A 24 25.90 -4.66 32.85
N ASP A 25 25.85 -3.77 31.84
CA ASP A 25 26.99 -3.38 31.01
C ASP A 25 28.09 -2.67 31.83
N GLY A 26 27.72 -2.06 32.96
CA GLY A 26 28.65 -1.42 33.88
C GLY A 26 29.43 -2.38 34.79
N ILE A 27 29.10 -3.69 34.80
CA ILE A 27 29.82 -4.70 35.60
C ILE A 27 31.00 -5.25 34.80
N ASP A 28 32.19 -4.74 35.09
CA ASP A 28 33.45 -5.21 34.49
C ASP A 28 34.08 -6.33 35.35
N ILE A 29 33.57 -7.55 35.18
CA ILE A 29 34.06 -8.73 35.90
C ILE A 29 35.52 -9.05 35.50
N GLU A 30 35.86 -8.89 34.22
CA GLU A 30 37.19 -9.23 33.70
C GLU A 30 38.28 -8.35 34.34
N SER A 31 38.03 -7.05 34.52
CA SER A 31 38.96 -6.16 35.23
C SER A 31 39.11 -6.54 36.70
N LEU A 32 38.02 -6.95 37.37
CA LEU A 32 38.05 -7.40 38.76
C LEU A 32 38.85 -8.70 38.92
N GLU A 33 38.66 -9.67 38.02
CA GLU A 33 39.42 -10.93 37.98
C GLU A 33 40.90 -10.68 37.73
N LYS A 34 41.26 -9.85 36.75
CA LYS A 34 42.66 -9.44 36.50
C LYS A 34 43.30 -8.77 37.72
N THR A 35 42.52 -7.96 38.46
CA THR A 35 43.01 -7.33 39.69
C THR A 35 43.27 -8.38 40.78
N ALA A 36 42.39 -9.36 40.95
CA ALA A 36 42.59 -10.46 41.89
C ALA A 36 43.81 -11.31 41.52
N GLU A 37 43.98 -11.66 40.24
CA GLU A 37 45.15 -12.39 39.73
C GLU A 37 46.46 -11.64 39.95
N GLN A 38 46.47 -10.32 39.72
CA GLN A 38 47.65 -9.48 39.95
C GLN A 38 48.02 -9.46 41.44
N LEU A 39 47.04 -9.37 42.34
CA LEU A 39 47.29 -9.42 43.79
C LEU A 39 47.85 -10.79 44.23
N GLU A 40 47.42 -11.89 43.61
CA GLU A 40 48.00 -13.22 43.83
C GLU A 40 49.45 -13.32 43.32
N ALA A 41 49.76 -12.68 42.19
CA ALA A 41 51.14 -12.57 41.71
C ALA A 41 52.01 -11.75 42.67
N ASP A 42 51.49 -10.64 43.18
CA ASP A 42 52.18 -9.81 44.16
C ASP A 42 52.40 -10.55 45.48
N ARG A 43 51.43 -11.37 45.93
CA ARG A 43 51.58 -12.24 47.10
C ARG A 43 52.74 -13.21 46.96
N ARG A 44 52.91 -13.84 45.80
CA ARG A 44 54.07 -14.73 45.53
C ARG A 44 55.40 -14.01 45.67
N ARG A 45 55.48 -12.73 45.28
CA ARG A 45 56.68 -11.91 45.44
C ARG A 45 56.92 -11.52 46.90
N VAL A 46 55.87 -11.09 47.62
CA VAL A 46 55.95 -10.69 49.03
C VAL A 46 56.36 -11.86 49.93
N LEU A 47 55.96 -13.10 49.59
CA LEU A 47 56.40 -14.30 50.31
C LEU A 47 57.91 -14.57 50.23
N LEU A 48 58.59 -14.06 49.22
CA LEU A 48 60.04 -14.24 49.04
C LEU A 48 60.85 -13.13 49.74
N ASP A 49 60.40 -11.88 49.59
CA ASP A 49 61.21 -10.70 49.94
C ASP A 49 60.59 -9.81 51.05
N GLY A 50 59.38 -10.12 51.49
CA GLY A 50 58.59 -9.29 52.41
C GLY A 50 58.59 -9.75 53.88
N THR A 51 57.99 -8.94 54.74
CA THR A 51 57.75 -9.30 56.14
C THR A 51 56.41 -10.02 56.31
N ASP A 52 56.21 -10.74 57.43
CA ASP A 52 54.92 -11.37 57.76
C ASP A 52 53.75 -10.36 57.70
N LYS A 53 54.00 -9.11 58.11
CA LYS A 53 53.01 -8.03 58.05
C LYS A 53 52.63 -7.66 56.62
N ASP A 54 53.57 -7.73 55.68
CA ASP A 54 53.30 -7.48 54.26
C ASP A 54 52.46 -8.60 53.64
N VAL A 55 52.71 -9.85 54.08
CA VAL A 55 51.92 -11.03 53.67
C VAL A 55 50.47 -10.90 54.16
N GLU A 56 50.26 -10.56 55.43
CA GLU A 56 48.92 -10.34 55.97
C GLU A 56 48.17 -9.22 55.22
N ALA A 57 48.87 -8.14 54.89
CA ALA A 57 48.28 -7.01 54.19
C ALA A 57 47.85 -7.36 52.74
N ILE A 58 48.64 -8.16 52.01
CA ILE A 58 48.28 -8.57 50.64
C ILE A 58 47.16 -9.62 50.65
N GLU A 59 47.14 -10.54 51.63
CA GLU A 59 46.07 -11.52 51.79
C GLU A 59 44.72 -10.84 52.09
N ALA A 60 44.71 -9.79 52.91
CA ALA A 60 43.51 -9.00 53.15
C ALA A 60 42.99 -8.32 51.86
N LYS A 61 43.89 -7.85 50.98
CA LYS A 61 43.51 -7.28 49.68
C LYS A 61 42.93 -8.34 48.74
N ILE A 62 43.56 -9.51 48.65
CA ILE A 62 43.06 -10.65 47.86
C ILE A 62 41.67 -11.06 48.33
N ALA A 63 41.47 -11.22 49.64
CA ALA A 63 40.17 -11.56 50.20
C ALA A 63 39.10 -10.51 49.85
N SER A 64 39.47 -9.23 49.82
CA SER A 64 38.55 -8.17 49.37
C SER A 64 38.25 -8.27 47.87
N ALA A 65 39.27 -8.44 47.03
CA ALA A 65 39.11 -8.55 45.58
C ALA A 65 38.27 -9.77 45.17
N ASN A 66 38.47 -10.92 45.81
CA ASN A 66 37.68 -12.13 45.55
C ASN A 66 36.22 -11.93 45.94
N ARG A 67 35.93 -11.30 47.09
CA ARG A 67 34.54 -10.95 47.47
C ARG A 67 33.90 -10.00 46.47
N ASP A 68 34.69 -9.08 45.91
CA ASP A 68 34.22 -8.15 44.91
C ASP A 68 33.89 -8.88 43.59
N VAL A 69 34.72 -9.82 43.13
CA VAL A 69 34.40 -10.71 42.00
C VAL A 69 33.11 -11.51 42.26
N GLU A 70 32.98 -12.16 43.42
CA GLU A 70 31.78 -12.92 43.80
C GLU A 70 30.51 -12.05 43.80
N ARG A 71 30.60 -10.84 44.37
CA ARG A 71 29.49 -9.88 44.37
C ARG A 71 29.14 -9.44 42.95
N ALA A 72 30.12 -9.26 42.07
CA ALA A 72 29.89 -8.88 40.68
C ALA A 72 29.16 -9.99 39.92
N TYR A 73 29.54 -11.25 40.10
CA TYR A 73 28.82 -12.40 39.55
C TYR A 73 27.38 -12.49 40.10
N ALA A 74 27.20 -12.36 41.42
CA ALA A 74 25.88 -12.38 42.03
C ALA A 74 24.99 -11.23 41.51
N ALA A 75 25.56 -10.02 41.38
CA ALA A 75 24.86 -8.86 40.83
C ALA A 75 24.47 -9.07 39.36
N LYS A 76 25.35 -9.65 38.54
CA LYS A 76 25.07 -9.99 37.14
C LYS A 76 23.89 -10.94 37.03
N VAL A 77 23.87 -12.02 37.79
CA VAL A 77 22.77 -13.00 37.78
C VAL A 77 21.43 -12.35 38.15
N GLU A 78 21.41 -11.58 39.24
CA GLU A 78 20.20 -10.90 39.71
C GLU A 78 19.71 -9.82 38.70
N LEU A 79 20.62 -9.03 38.13
CA LEU A 79 20.28 -8.01 37.13
C LEU A 79 19.72 -8.64 35.85
N THR A 80 20.32 -9.74 35.36
CA THR A 80 19.80 -10.46 34.19
C THR A 80 18.38 -10.95 34.45
N LYS A 81 18.11 -11.55 35.61
CA LYS A 81 16.76 -12.01 35.97
C LYS A 81 15.75 -10.86 35.99
N ARG A 82 16.09 -9.74 36.64
CA ARG A 82 15.20 -8.56 36.68
C ARG A 82 14.97 -7.95 35.30
N LEU A 83 15.99 -7.99 34.44
CA LEU A 83 15.89 -7.50 33.07
C LEU A 83 14.88 -8.34 32.27
N GLU A 84 14.93 -9.67 32.40
CA GLU A 84 13.96 -10.57 31.76
C GLU A 84 12.54 -10.30 32.26
N ASP A 85 12.34 -10.20 33.58
CA ASP A 85 11.04 -9.91 34.19
C ASP A 85 10.48 -8.55 33.73
N ALA A 86 11.33 -7.51 33.70
CA ALA A 86 10.96 -6.17 33.26
C ALA A 86 10.63 -6.14 31.75
N ALA A 87 11.38 -6.86 30.92
CA ALA A 87 11.14 -6.95 29.48
C ALA A 87 9.83 -7.69 29.17
N ALA A 88 9.53 -8.77 29.90
CA ALA A 88 8.27 -9.49 29.79
C ALA A 88 7.08 -8.60 30.17
N THR A 89 7.20 -7.85 31.27
CA THR A 89 6.16 -6.92 31.74
C THR A 89 5.92 -5.77 30.74
N ALA A 90 6.99 -5.19 30.20
CA ALA A 90 6.88 -4.14 29.18
C ALA A 90 6.16 -4.65 27.93
N THR A 91 6.54 -5.83 27.45
CA THR A 91 5.92 -6.48 26.28
C THR A 91 4.43 -6.74 26.51
N GLU A 92 4.05 -7.22 27.69
CA GLU A 92 2.63 -7.48 28.00
C GLU A 92 1.82 -6.18 28.10
N THR A 93 2.41 -5.11 28.63
CA THR A 93 1.78 -3.78 28.69
C THR A 93 1.53 -3.24 27.29
N GLU A 94 2.51 -3.33 26.38
CA GLU A 94 2.36 -2.92 24.99
C GLU A 94 1.25 -3.72 24.27
N ARG A 95 1.20 -5.05 24.50
CA ARG A 95 0.14 -5.92 23.96
C ARG A 95 -1.24 -5.54 24.49
N ALA A 96 -1.35 -5.27 25.80
CA ALA A 96 -2.59 -4.86 26.43
C ALA A 96 -3.09 -3.51 25.90
N ASP A 97 -2.18 -2.56 25.67
CA ASP A 97 -2.50 -1.26 25.07
C ASP A 97 -2.94 -1.38 23.61
N ALA A 98 -2.22 -2.16 22.80
CA ALA A 98 -2.62 -2.45 21.42
C ALA A 98 -4.01 -3.11 21.36
N TYR A 99 -4.26 -4.08 22.25
CA TYR A 99 -5.57 -4.73 22.37
C TYR A 99 -6.67 -3.73 22.76
N ARG A 100 -6.44 -2.88 23.77
CA ARG A 100 -7.41 -1.88 24.22
C ARG A 100 -7.77 -0.88 23.12
N ILE A 101 -6.77 -0.41 22.37
CA ILE A 101 -6.98 0.48 21.20
C ILE A 101 -7.80 -0.24 20.12
N ALA A 102 -7.43 -1.48 19.77
CA ALA A 102 -8.14 -2.27 18.77
C ALA A 102 -9.60 -2.53 19.19
N LYS A 103 -9.82 -2.89 20.46
CA LYS A 103 -11.15 -3.10 21.04
C LYS A 103 -11.99 -1.83 20.97
N ALA A 104 -11.45 -0.68 21.35
CA ALA A 104 -12.18 0.59 21.28
C ALA A 104 -12.59 0.95 19.85
N LYS A 105 -11.72 0.70 18.86
CA LYS A 105 -12.05 0.88 17.43
C LYS A 105 -13.16 -0.09 16.98
N ALA A 106 -13.08 -1.35 17.38
CA ALA A 106 -14.09 -2.36 17.05
C ALA A 106 -15.47 -2.01 17.65
N ASP A 107 -15.50 -1.60 18.93
CA ASP A 107 -16.74 -1.20 19.61
C ASP A 107 -17.37 0.05 18.97
N ALA A 108 -16.55 1.04 18.61
CA ALA A 108 -17.00 2.24 17.91
C ALA A 108 -17.59 1.90 16.53
N ALA A 109 -16.90 1.05 15.76
CA ALA A 109 -17.39 0.59 14.45
C ALA A 109 -18.71 -0.20 14.58
N ALA A 110 -18.80 -1.12 15.55
CA ALA A 110 -20.01 -1.89 15.82
C ALA A 110 -21.19 -0.98 16.20
N LYS A 111 -20.96 0.07 17.01
CA LYS A 111 -21.97 1.06 17.37
C LYS A 111 -22.46 1.84 16.15
N MET A 112 -21.55 2.28 15.28
CA MET A 112 -21.92 2.98 14.04
C MET A 112 -22.71 2.07 13.10
N LEU A 113 -22.26 0.81 12.90
CA LEU A 113 -22.97 -0.16 12.08
C LEU A 113 -24.40 -0.39 12.56
N ARG A 114 -24.61 -0.64 13.86
CA ARG A 114 -25.95 -0.82 14.42
C ARG A 114 -26.86 0.40 14.25
N LYS A 115 -26.29 1.60 14.25
CA LYS A 115 -27.03 2.85 14.14
C LYS A 115 -27.34 3.21 12.68
N GLU A 116 -26.34 3.25 11.82
CA GLU A 116 -26.43 3.83 10.48
C GLU A 116 -26.83 2.81 9.42
N TYR A 117 -26.42 1.54 9.56
CA TYR A 117 -26.67 0.52 8.56
C TYR A 117 -28.18 0.31 8.27
N PRO A 118 -29.08 0.26 9.27
CA PRO A 118 -30.51 0.13 9.00
C PRO A 118 -31.13 1.36 8.32
N GLU A 119 -30.56 2.57 8.52
CA GLU A 119 -31.02 3.77 7.83
C GLU A 119 -30.56 3.80 6.38
N LEU A 120 -29.30 3.44 6.13
CA LEU A 120 -28.75 3.31 4.78
C LEU A 120 -29.48 2.23 3.99
N GLY A 121 -29.74 1.07 4.61
CA GLY A 121 -30.52 -0.01 4.00
C GLY A 121 -31.92 0.44 3.61
N ARG A 122 -32.61 1.19 4.48
CA ARG A 122 -33.93 1.78 4.16
C ARG A 122 -33.87 2.78 3.02
N ARG A 123 -32.92 3.73 3.04
CA ARG A 123 -32.74 4.71 1.95
C ARG A 123 -32.47 4.04 0.62
N PHE A 124 -31.66 2.98 0.61
CA PHE A 124 -31.38 2.22 -0.59
C PHE A 124 -32.63 1.47 -1.09
N ALA A 125 -33.39 0.84 -0.19
CA ALA A 125 -34.65 0.18 -0.54
C ALA A 125 -35.70 1.17 -1.08
N ASP A 126 -35.80 2.36 -0.51
CA ASP A 126 -36.69 3.42 -1.00
C ASP A 126 -36.27 3.93 -2.38
N LEU A 127 -34.97 4.07 -2.64
CA LEU A 127 -34.46 4.40 -3.98
C LEU A 127 -34.79 3.31 -5.00
N LEU A 128 -34.59 2.04 -4.65
CA LEU A 128 -34.94 0.92 -5.53
C LEU A 128 -36.45 0.88 -5.80
N ARG A 129 -37.28 1.13 -4.79
CA ARG A 129 -38.74 1.24 -4.96
C ARG A 129 -39.08 2.34 -5.95
N LEU A 130 -38.51 3.54 -5.77
CA LEU A 130 -38.75 4.67 -6.66
C LEU A 130 -38.37 4.36 -8.11
N VAL A 131 -37.20 3.75 -8.34
CA VAL A 131 -36.75 3.35 -9.68
C VAL A 131 -37.70 2.32 -10.28
N ALA A 132 -38.09 1.29 -9.53
CA ALA A 132 -38.99 0.25 -10.00
C ALA A 132 -40.40 0.79 -10.33
N GLU A 133 -40.96 1.66 -9.48
CA GLU A 133 -42.26 2.31 -9.72
C GLU A 133 -42.22 3.20 -10.97
N ALA A 134 -41.14 3.96 -11.15
CA ALA A 134 -40.94 4.78 -12.34
C ALA A 134 -40.74 3.94 -13.63
N ASP A 135 -39.97 2.86 -13.56
CA ASP A 135 -39.81 1.91 -14.67
C ASP A 135 -41.16 1.29 -15.07
N MET A 136 -41.98 0.88 -14.10
CA MET A 136 -43.33 0.35 -14.34
C MET A 136 -44.24 1.39 -15.00
N ALA A 137 -44.22 2.64 -14.51
CA ALA A 137 -45.00 3.72 -15.09
C ALA A 137 -44.56 4.05 -16.53
N VAL A 138 -43.25 4.09 -16.79
CA VAL A 138 -42.68 4.26 -18.14
C VAL A 138 -43.10 3.13 -19.06
N HIS A 139 -43.05 1.87 -18.59
CA HIS A 139 -43.48 0.72 -19.37
C HIS A 139 -44.96 0.81 -19.75
N ALA A 140 -45.84 1.07 -18.77
CA ALA A 140 -47.27 1.21 -19.01
C ALA A 140 -47.61 2.38 -19.95
N ALA A 141 -46.90 3.50 -19.84
CA ALA A 141 -47.05 4.62 -20.78
C ALA A 141 -46.58 4.25 -22.19
N ASN A 142 -45.48 3.50 -22.30
CA ASN A 142 -44.93 3.07 -23.58
C ASN A 142 -45.82 2.06 -24.31
N GLU A 143 -46.58 1.24 -23.59
CA GLU A 143 -47.59 0.33 -24.18
C GLU A 143 -48.77 1.08 -24.82
N HIS A 144 -49.04 2.30 -24.37
CA HIS A 144 -50.16 3.14 -24.82
C HIS A 144 -49.68 4.45 -25.47
N LEU A 145 -48.64 4.35 -26.30
CA LEU A 145 -48.01 5.51 -26.92
C LEU A 145 -48.97 6.25 -27.87
N PRO A 146 -49.08 7.59 -27.76
CA PRO A 146 -49.68 8.41 -28.83
C PRO A 146 -48.92 8.22 -30.15
N ALA A 147 -49.64 8.32 -31.29
CA ALA A 147 -49.11 8.00 -32.61
C ALA A 147 -47.81 8.75 -32.99
N ASP A 148 -47.63 9.98 -32.48
CA ASP A 148 -46.49 10.85 -32.80
C ASP A 148 -45.51 11.04 -31.63
N ALA A 149 -45.69 10.32 -30.51
CA ALA A 149 -44.80 10.42 -29.35
C ALA A 149 -43.60 9.47 -29.46
N ALA A 150 -42.45 9.86 -28.90
CA ALA A 150 -41.32 8.97 -28.74
C ALA A 150 -41.44 8.15 -27.44
N PRO A 151 -40.98 6.88 -27.41
CA PRO A 151 -40.94 6.09 -26.18
C PRO A 151 -40.14 6.79 -25.07
N LEU A 152 -40.68 6.75 -23.87
CA LEU A 152 -39.99 7.23 -22.67
C LEU A 152 -38.82 6.29 -22.35
N THR A 153 -37.67 6.88 -22.00
CA THR A 153 -36.50 6.12 -21.55
C THR A 153 -36.66 5.79 -20.07
N PRO A 154 -36.35 4.55 -19.62
CA PRO A 154 -36.38 4.22 -18.21
C PRO A 154 -35.37 5.07 -17.39
N PRO A 155 -35.68 5.44 -16.14
CA PRO A 155 -34.85 6.29 -15.29
C PRO A 155 -33.40 5.82 -15.10
N GLU A 156 -33.15 4.51 -14.96
CA GLU A 156 -31.80 4.02 -14.70
C GLU A 156 -30.84 4.24 -15.88
N PRO A 157 -31.20 3.90 -17.13
CA PRO A 157 -30.44 4.30 -18.32
C PRO A 157 -30.24 5.82 -18.44
N MET A 158 -31.25 6.62 -18.12
CA MET A 158 -31.11 8.09 -18.20
C MET A 158 -30.05 8.63 -17.25
N ALA A 159 -29.96 8.06 -16.05
CA ALA A 159 -29.03 8.53 -15.03
C ALA A 159 -27.61 7.93 -15.16
N ARG A 160 -27.49 6.71 -15.69
CA ARG A 160 -26.25 5.91 -15.58
C ARG A 160 -25.67 5.40 -16.89
N CYS A 161 -26.45 5.34 -17.98
CA CYS A 161 -25.88 4.88 -19.24
C CYS A 161 -25.03 5.98 -19.86
N LEU A 162 -23.86 5.58 -20.35
CA LEU A 162 -23.09 6.44 -21.23
C LEU A 162 -23.74 6.39 -22.62
N PRO A 163 -24.15 7.54 -23.18
CA PRO A 163 -24.68 7.56 -24.53
C PRO A 163 -23.59 7.10 -25.50
N GLU A 164 -24.00 6.45 -26.58
CA GLU A 164 -23.09 6.21 -27.68
C GLU A 164 -22.65 7.56 -28.25
N LEU A 165 -21.34 7.77 -28.31
CA LEU A 165 -20.77 8.92 -28.99
C LEU A 165 -20.16 8.42 -30.30
N PRO A 166 -20.68 8.85 -31.46
CA PRO A 166 -20.08 8.46 -32.73
C PRO A 166 -18.65 8.96 -32.80
N GLU A 167 -17.85 8.28 -33.63
CA GLU A 167 -16.55 8.79 -34.02
C GLU A 167 -16.73 10.17 -34.66
N GLN A 168 -15.95 11.15 -34.21
CA GLN A 168 -15.99 12.50 -34.74
C GLN A 168 -14.67 12.80 -35.39
N ILE A 169 -14.68 13.10 -36.69
CA ILE A 169 -13.51 13.59 -37.40
C ILE A 169 -13.30 15.05 -36.99
N LEU A 170 -12.18 15.33 -36.33
CA LEU A 170 -11.80 16.70 -35.95
C LEU A 170 -11.05 17.39 -37.07
N GLU A 171 -10.14 16.65 -37.71
CA GLU A 171 -9.26 17.18 -38.74
C GLU A 171 -8.91 16.06 -39.73
N GLU A 172 -8.93 16.38 -41.01
CA GLU A 172 -8.54 15.47 -42.08
C GLU A 172 -7.69 16.24 -43.09
N ASN A 173 -6.40 15.90 -43.18
CA ASN A 173 -5.48 16.53 -44.11
C ASN A 173 -4.68 15.48 -44.86
N GLU A 174 -4.42 15.76 -46.14
CA GLU A 174 -3.47 14.99 -46.91
C GLU A 174 -2.03 15.35 -46.50
N VAL A 175 -1.23 14.32 -46.20
CA VAL A 175 0.17 14.45 -45.83
C VAL A 175 1.01 13.48 -46.65
N GLU A 176 2.24 13.89 -46.98
CA GLU A 176 3.21 13.01 -47.60
C GLU A 176 4.23 12.57 -46.55
N LEU A 177 4.31 11.27 -46.30
CA LEU A 177 5.19 10.68 -45.30
C LEU A 177 6.11 9.64 -45.93
N TRP A 178 7.30 9.51 -45.35
CA TRP A 178 8.24 8.45 -45.69
C TRP A 178 7.82 7.13 -45.06
N CYS A 179 7.79 6.07 -45.86
CA CYS A 179 7.45 4.72 -45.43
C CYS A 179 8.54 3.73 -45.83
N HIS A 180 8.57 2.55 -45.21
CA HIS A 180 9.47 1.49 -45.64
C HIS A 180 9.13 1.03 -47.07
N ALA A 181 10.12 1.03 -47.96
CA ALA A 181 9.93 0.68 -49.38
C ALA A 181 9.71 -0.84 -49.60
N ASN A 182 10.31 -1.69 -48.77
CA ASN A 182 10.29 -3.14 -48.91
C ASN A 182 9.93 -3.83 -47.58
N GLY A 183 8.66 -4.21 -47.41
CA GLY A 183 8.18 -4.97 -46.26
C GLY A 183 6.75 -5.48 -46.48
N SER A 184 6.41 -6.61 -45.84
CA SER A 184 5.04 -7.13 -45.78
C SER A 184 4.19 -6.18 -44.92
N GLY A 185 3.70 -5.10 -45.55
CA GLY A 185 3.14 -3.92 -44.90
C GLY A 185 3.73 -2.63 -45.46
N SER A 186 3.66 -2.44 -46.79
CA SER A 186 4.31 -1.35 -47.54
C SER A 186 3.84 0.08 -47.17
N ASN A 187 2.97 0.21 -46.16
CA ASN A 187 2.45 1.47 -45.62
C ASN A 187 2.90 1.72 -44.17
N SER A 188 3.92 1.01 -43.67
CA SER A 188 4.51 1.29 -42.36
C SER A 188 5.25 2.63 -42.40
N ILE A 189 4.70 3.61 -41.68
CA ILE A 189 5.20 5.00 -41.58
C ILE A 189 6.43 5.03 -40.68
N LEU A 190 7.49 5.70 -41.14
CA LEU A 190 8.69 5.91 -40.33
C LEU A 190 8.42 6.87 -39.18
N SER A 191 9.12 6.71 -38.06
CA SER A 191 8.98 7.58 -36.89
C SER A 191 9.29 9.05 -37.23
N ASP A 192 8.69 9.98 -36.47
CA ASP A 192 8.83 11.43 -36.70
C ASP A 192 10.29 11.91 -36.77
N ASP A 193 11.17 11.35 -35.95
CA ASP A 193 12.62 11.65 -35.98
C ASP A 193 13.26 11.27 -37.33
N VAL A 194 12.86 10.15 -37.91
CA VAL A 194 13.34 9.71 -39.22
C VAL A 194 12.69 10.53 -40.34
N GLN A 195 11.41 10.88 -40.22
CA GLN A 195 10.73 11.79 -41.17
C GLN A 195 11.47 13.11 -41.31
N GLN A 196 11.86 13.72 -40.18
CA GLN A 196 12.57 15.00 -40.16
C GLN A 196 13.97 14.90 -40.81
N LYS A 197 14.70 13.82 -40.52
CA LYS A 197 16.02 13.58 -41.11
C LYS A 197 15.94 13.41 -42.62
N LEU A 198 14.88 12.77 -43.12
CA LEU A 198 14.69 12.51 -44.56
C LEU A 198 14.10 13.70 -45.33
N ALA A 199 13.60 14.75 -44.66
CA ALA A 199 13.01 15.92 -45.33
C ALA A 199 13.96 16.64 -46.31
N GLY A 200 15.29 16.55 -46.08
CA GLY A 200 16.32 17.14 -46.95
C GLY A 200 16.92 16.21 -48.01
N TYR A 201 16.51 14.93 -48.04
CA TYR A 201 17.08 13.96 -48.98
C TYR A 201 16.36 14.02 -50.32
N ARG A 202 17.14 13.92 -51.41
CA ARG A 202 16.59 13.69 -52.76
C ARG A 202 16.45 12.19 -52.99
N ALA A 203 15.26 11.78 -53.39
CA ALA A 203 15.02 10.42 -53.85
C ALA A 203 15.79 10.13 -55.13
N ASP A 204 16.09 8.85 -55.36
CA ASP A 204 16.58 8.37 -56.64
C ASP A 204 15.49 8.46 -57.73
N ASP A 205 15.83 8.05 -58.96
CA ASP A 205 14.92 8.08 -60.11
C ASP A 205 13.65 7.22 -59.91
N ASN A 206 13.63 6.32 -58.91
CA ASN A 206 12.49 5.47 -58.56
C ASN A 206 11.70 6.02 -57.36
N GLY A 207 12.04 7.20 -56.83
CA GLY A 207 11.37 7.78 -55.67
C GLY A 207 11.78 7.16 -54.33
N ILE A 208 12.89 6.41 -54.30
CA ILE A 208 13.38 5.70 -53.12
C ILE A 208 14.63 6.40 -52.55
N VAL A 209 14.72 6.48 -51.21
CA VAL A 209 15.91 6.94 -50.48
C VAL A 209 16.46 5.78 -49.66
N GLN A 210 17.73 5.44 -49.84
CA GLN A 210 18.43 4.52 -48.95
C GLN A 210 18.78 5.24 -47.66
N VAL A 211 18.28 4.76 -46.52
CA VAL A 211 18.53 5.36 -45.20
C VAL A 211 19.83 4.78 -44.65
N PRO A 212 20.98 5.48 -44.71
CA PRO A 212 22.29 4.88 -44.48
C PRO A 212 22.47 4.43 -43.03
N MET A 213 21.83 5.11 -42.07
CA MET A 213 21.91 4.79 -40.65
C MET A 213 21.18 3.51 -40.24
N HIS A 214 20.21 3.04 -41.04
CA HIS A 214 19.33 1.94 -40.64
C HIS A 214 19.23 0.79 -41.65
N GLY A 215 19.93 0.89 -42.79
CA GLY A 215 20.07 -0.21 -43.75
C GLY A 215 18.78 -0.60 -44.47
N TYR A 216 17.77 0.27 -44.49
CA TYR A 216 16.52 0.07 -45.22
C TYR A 216 16.25 1.20 -46.22
N ALA A 217 15.40 0.91 -47.19
CA ALA A 217 14.92 1.85 -48.19
C ALA A 217 13.61 2.51 -47.74
N ALA A 218 13.50 3.82 -47.97
CA ALA A 218 12.32 4.62 -47.68
C ALA A 218 11.71 5.17 -48.99
N VAL A 219 10.39 5.23 -49.08
CA VAL A 219 9.65 5.81 -50.22
C VAL A 219 8.62 6.80 -49.70
N LYS A 220 8.43 7.92 -50.38
CA LYS A 220 7.43 8.92 -50.00
C LYS A 220 6.06 8.50 -50.55
N ARG A 221 5.05 8.45 -49.68
CA ARG A 221 3.66 8.11 -50.05
C ARG A 221 2.68 9.11 -49.47
N ARG A 222 1.54 9.25 -50.14
CA ARG A 222 0.44 10.12 -49.73
C ARG A 222 -0.45 9.36 -48.74
N PHE A 223 -0.79 10.01 -47.63
CA PHE A 223 -1.68 9.52 -46.59
C PHE A 223 -2.72 10.58 -46.26
N ILE A 224 -3.89 10.14 -45.80
CA ILE A 224 -4.82 10.98 -45.08
C ILE A 224 -4.45 10.91 -43.60
N ARG A 225 -3.95 12.01 -43.05
CA ARG A 225 -3.84 12.21 -41.60
C ARG A 225 -5.22 12.58 -41.08
N ARG A 226 -5.85 11.66 -40.35
CA ARG A 226 -7.16 11.84 -39.75
C ARG A 226 -7.02 11.89 -38.23
N THR A 227 -7.42 13.00 -37.63
CA THR A 227 -7.55 13.14 -36.18
C THR A 227 -9.01 12.93 -35.82
N THR A 228 -9.32 11.87 -35.08
CA THR A 228 -10.68 11.56 -34.63
C THR A 228 -10.80 11.59 -33.11
N LEU A 229 -11.98 11.94 -32.60
CA LEU A 229 -12.41 11.50 -31.28
C LEU A 229 -12.98 10.08 -31.45
N PRO A 230 -12.41 9.07 -30.77
CA PRO A 230 -12.83 7.69 -30.97
C PRO A 230 -14.30 7.50 -30.61
N ARG A 231 -14.94 6.55 -31.29
CA ARG A 231 -16.29 6.08 -30.94
C ARG A 231 -16.28 5.55 -29.51
N VAL A 232 -17.26 6.00 -28.73
CA VAL A 232 -17.55 5.41 -27.42
C VAL A 232 -18.82 4.60 -27.57
N ASN A 233 -18.72 3.28 -27.45
CA ASN A 233 -19.88 2.41 -27.47
C ASN A 233 -20.76 2.71 -26.25
N ALA A 234 -22.08 2.61 -26.41
CA ALA A 234 -22.99 2.67 -25.28
C ALA A 234 -22.62 1.59 -24.25
N SER A 235 -22.39 2.01 -23.02
CA SER A 235 -22.13 1.10 -21.91
C SER A 235 -23.31 1.15 -20.95
N ARG A 236 -23.87 -0.02 -20.66
CA ARG A 236 -24.90 -0.19 -19.64
C ARG A 236 -24.22 -0.72 -18.38
N PRO A 237 -24.18 0.05 -17.28
CA PRO A 237 -23.67 -0.48 -16.02
C PRO A 237 -24.60 -1.58 -15.50
N GLN A 238 -24.10 -2.40 -14.58
CA GLN A 238 -24.95 -3.36 -13.88
C GLN A 238 -26.13 -2.65 -13.20
N PRO A 239 -27.35 -3.21 -13.32
CA PRO A 239 -28.54 -2.70 -12.64
C PRO A 239 -28.30 -2.51 -11.13
N LEU A 240 -28.87 -1.46 -10.53
CA LEU A 240 -28.79 -1.25 -9.07
C LEU A 240 -29.42 -2.41 -8.29
N SER A 241 -30.35 -3.13 -8.91
CA SER A 241 -30.95 -4.35 -8.39
C SER A 241 -29.95 -5.51 -8.22
N GLU A 242 -28.74 -5.44 -8.77
CA GLU A 242 -27.68 -6.45 -8.59
C GLU A 242 -26.80 -6.22 -7.35
N ILE A 243 -26.92 -5.10 -6.62
CA ILE A 243 -26.09 -4.79 -5.43
C ILE A 243 -26.67 -5.43 -4.18
N ALA A 244 -26.00 -6.41 -3.55
CA ALA A 244 -26.49 -7.02 -2.30
C ALA A 244 -26.25 -6.15 -1.04
N LEU A 245 -27.30 -5.98 -0.22
CA LEU A 245 -27.26 -5.47 1.14
C LEU A 245 -27.77 -6.54 2.11
N PRO A 246 -26.85 -7.30 2.75
CA PRO A 246 -27.24 -8.34 3.70
C PRO A 246 -27.99 -7.78 4.91
N GLY A 247 -28.60 -8.67 5.69
CA GLY A 247 -29.14 -8.32 7.00
C GLY A 247 -28.01 -7.92 7.96
N LEU A 248 -28.34 -7.22 9.04
CA LEU A 248 -27.33 -6.75 9.99
C LEU A 248 -26.79 -7.90 10.85
N MET A 249 -27.64 -8.85 11.23
CA MET A 249 -27.29 -10.03 12.02
C MET A 249 -27.39 -11.32 11.20
N ASP A 250 -26.72 -12.37 11.68
CA ASP A 250 -26.92 -13.71 11.11
C ASP A 250 -28.38 -14.16 11.27
N GLY A 251 -28.97 -14.65 10.19
CA GLY A 251 -30.40 -14.99 10.12
C GLY A 251 -31.35 -13.82 9.84
N ASP A 252 -30.89 -12.56 9.86
CA ASP A 252 -31.73 -11.45 9.40
C ASP A 252 -32.03 -11.60 7.89
N PRO A 253 -33.27 -11.35 7.45
CA PRO A 253 -33.54 -11.24 6.02
C PRO A 253 -32.69 -10.10 5.43
N PRO A 254 -32.10 -10.29 4.23
CA PRO A 254 -31.34 -9.24 3.59
C PRO A 254 -32.22 -8.02 3.33
N PHE A 255 -31.70 -6.82 3.57
CA PHE A 255 -32.36 -5.59 3.14
C PHE A 255 -32.54 -5.58 1.62
N TRP A 256 -31.60 -6.18 0.88
CA TRP A 256 -31.72 -6.51 -0.53
C TRP A 256 -30.69 -7.59 -0.94
N SER A 257 -31.04 -8.60 -1.75
CA SER A 257 -30.06 -9.62 -2.20
C SER A 257 -30.42 -10.26 -3.56
N PRO A 258 -29.47 -10.28 -4.53
CA PRO A 258 -29.60 -11.03 -5.77
C PRO A 258 -28.84 -12.39 -5.80
N LYS A 259 -28.25 -12.83 -4.66
CA LYS A 259 -27.47 -14.06 -4.37
C LYS A 259 -25.93 -13.99 -4.57
N GLY A 260 -25.18 -14.48 -3.56
CA GLY A 260 -23.92 -15.24 -3.74
C GLY A 260 -22.65 -14.76 -3.00
N TYR A 261 -22.38 -15.37 -1.83
CA TYR A 261 -21.09 -15.65 -1.16
C TYR A 261 -20.22 -14.54 -0.52
N ALA A 262 -19.66 -14.96 0.62
CA ALA A 262 -18.90 -14.20 1.60
C ALA A 262 -17.56 -13.67 1.08
N MET A 263 -17.33 -12.36 1.26
CA MET A 263 -16.05 -11.70 1.02
C MET A 263 -15.38 -11.34 2.34
N GLU A 264 -14.11 -11.74 2.49
CA GLU A 264 -13.28 -11.43 3.66
C GLU A 264 -13.06 -9.90 3.82
N SER A 265 -13.02 -9.40 5.06
CA SER A 265 -12.95 -7.97 5.40
C SER A 265 -11.80 -7.20 4.73
N ARG A 266 -10.68 -7.86 4.41
CA ARG A 266 -9.54 -7.25 3.71
C ARG A 266 -9.84 -6.85 2.26
N PHE A 267 -10.68 -7.62 1.56
CA PHE A 267 -11.09 -7.32 0.18
C PHE A 267 -12.13 -6.20 0.11
N ILE A 268 -12.94 -6.07 1.15
CA ILE A 268 -13.89 -4.97 1.30
C ILE A 268 -13.13 -3.64 1.48
N LEU A 269 -12.08 -3.64 2.31
CA LEU A 269 -11.27 -2.43 2.55
C LEU A 269 -10.50 -1.96 1.32
N SER A 270 -9.90 -2.87 0.53
CA SER A 270 -9.24 -2.49 -0.73
C SER A 270 -10.23 -1.95 -1.76
N ARG A 271 -11.42 -2.57 -1.87
CA ARG A 271 -12.48 -2.11 -2.78
C ARG A 271 -13.08 -0.76 -2.38
N LEU A 272 -13.21 -0.48 -1.08
CA LEU A 272 -13.68 0.81 -0.57
C LEU A 272 -12.67 1.94 -0.82
N ALA A 273 -11.36 1.67 -0.70
CA ALA A 273 -10.32 2.64 -1.06
C ALA A 273 -10.31 2.93 -2.57
N GLU A 274 -10.60 1.93 -3.40
CA GLU A 274 -10.77 2.08 -4.85
C GLU A 274 -12.01 2.92 -5.19
N ILE A 275 -13.16 2.65 -4.57
CA ILE A 275 -14.40 3.43 -4.76
C ILE A 275 -14.24 4.87 -4.28
N ALA A 276 -13.58 5.10 -3.13
CA ALA A 276 -13.34 6.44 -2.60
C ALA A 276 -12.37 7.29 -3.45
N SER A 277 -11.53 6.64 -4.27
CA SER A 277 -10.61 7.29 -5.20
C SER A 277 -11.15 7.40 -6.64
N MET A 278 -12.25 6.69 -6.95
CA MET A 278 -12.95 6.83 -8.22
C MET A 278 -13.65 8.20 -8.31
N LYS A 279 -13.20 9.03 -9.25
CA LYS A 279 -13.98 10.18 -9.71
C LYS A 279 -14.99 9.70 -10.75
N PRO A 280 -16.24 10.22 -10.77
CA PRO A 280 -17.17 9.92 -11.85
C PRO A 280 -16.50 10.27 -13.18
N GLY A 281 -16.39 9.29 -14.08
CA GLY A 281 -15.81 9.54 -15.39
C GLY A 281 -16.64 10.60 -16.11
N ASN A 282 -15.99 11.63 -16.65
CA ASN A 282 -16.65 12.58 -17.54
C ASN A 282 -16.54 12.04 -18.97
N PRO A 283 -17.62 11.49 -19.55
CA PRO A 283 -17.59 10.92 -20.91
C PRO A 283 -17.27 11.96 -22.00
N GLN A 284 -17.32 13.26 -21.68
CA GLN A 284 -16.97 14.33 -22.62
C GLN A 284 -15.46 14.57 -22.74
N GLN A 285 -14.65 14.06 -21.81
CA GLN A 285 -13.18 14.15 -21.90
C GLN A 285 -12.65 12.96 -22.71
N ARG A 286 -12.68 13.10 -24.04
CA ARG A 286 -12.09 12.16 -24.99
C ARG A 286 -10.76 12.71 -25.50
N GLU A 287 -9.72 11.89 -25.50
CA GLU A 287 -8.43 12.27 -26.08
C GLU A 287 -8.46 12.08 -27.61
N PRO A 288 -8.03 13.07 -28.41
CA PRO A 288 -7.91 12.93 -29.85
C PRO A 288 -6.91 11.86 -30.23
N LYS A 289 -7.29 11.00 -31.19
CA LYS A 289 -6.40 10.00 -31.77
C LYS A 289 -6.10 10.39 -33.21
N THR A 290 -4.81 10.45 -33.57
CA THR A 290 -4.38 10.65 -34.96
C THR A 290 -4.05 9.31 -35.59
N GLU A 291 -4.64 9.04 -36.75
CA GLU A 291 -4.33 7.88 -37.59
C GLU A 291 -3.95 8.33 -39.00
N TYR A 292 -3.20 7.49 -39.71
CA TYR A 292 -2.77 7.74 -41.08
C TYR A 292 -3.31 6.64 -41.99
N LEU A 293 -4.20 7.01 -42.91
CA LEU A 293 -4.82 6.09 -43.86
C LEU A 293 -4.11 6.21 -45.22
N PRO A 294 -3.67 5.10 -45.83
CA PRO A 294 -3.06 5.15 -47.16
C PRO A 294 -4.10 5.59 -48.20
N LEU A 295 -3.68 6.45 -49.13
CA LEU A 295 -4.47 6.87 -50.29
C LEU A 295 -4.34 5.88 -51.46
#